data_AF-A0A0F2PWJ9-F1
#
_entry.id   AF-A0A0F2PWJ9-F1
#
_cell.length_a   1.000
_cell.length_b   1.000
_cell.length_c   1.000
_cell.angle_alpha   90.00
_cell.angle_beta   90.00
_cell.angle_gamma   90.00
#
_symmetry.space_group_name_H-M   'P 1'
#
loop_
_entity.id
_entity.type
_entity.pdbx_description
1 polymer ?
#
loop_
_entity_poly.entity_id
_entity_poly.type
_entity_poly.pdbx_seq_one_letter_code
_entity_poly.pdbx_strand_id
1 'polypeptide(L)'
;MGSFGSVEATHHLQVFFAKQLELCNRLRHEITNQQGDVWVSLIPLLYAVTDSSDTLIMLSQKGKLRDCFVIGRTIFETIVNALYICTQGDKAARKAKRHAYQKAYRDLERDLQINTEKISIRWTGKDNLPKDPELNFAIEEFTSKAGREITSWTPENVKERIELISSKYGNKVSRQLQFGLLSIYRHSSEIAHGTLFGALFALGMTSPGTPKTSEELAQYQRGQLSMILLMLGLSISAIILVIEKELGQIEFSTESEQAIEILKGEPWLKD
;
A
#
# COMPACT_ATOMS: atom_id res chain seq x y z
N MET A 1 0.53 27.94 19.19
CA MET A 1 1.42 26.80 18.84
C MET A 1 0.51 25.68 18.42
N GLY A 2 0.65 25.18 17.19
CA GLY A 2 -0.20 24.11 16.68
C GLY A 2 0.04 22.80 17.44
N SER A 3 -1.00 22.01 17.64
CA SER A 3 -0.89 20.61 18.09
C SER A 3 -0.90 19.68 16.88
N PHE A 4 -0.49 18.42 17.06
CA PHE A 4 -0.75 17.39 16.06
C PHE A 4 -2.25 17.35 15.69
N GLY A 5 -2.56 17.19 14.40
CA GLY A 5 -3.95 17.27 13.90
C GLY A 5 -4.52 18.69 13.76
N SER A 6 -3.72 19.73 13.98
CA SER A 6 -4.08 21.09 13.56
C SER A 6 -4.09 21.23 12.03
N VAL A 7 -4.70 22.31 11.53
CA VAL A 7 -4.72 22.63 10.09
C VAL A 7 -3.30 22.80 9.55
N GLU A 8 -2.44 23.50 10.30
CA GLU A 8 -1.02 23.70 9.98
C GLU A 8 -0.26 22.37 9.93
N ALA A 9 -0.37 21.54 10.97
CA ALA A 9 0.29 20.23 11.01
C ALA A 9 -0.17 19.32 9.86
N THR A 10 -1.48 19.29 9.57
CA THR A 10 -2.02 18.51 8.46
C THR A 10 -1.46 18.98 7.12
N HIS A 11 -1.36 20.30 6.93
CA HIS A 11 -0.80 20.88 5.70
C HIS A 11 0.68 20.53 5.54
N HIS A 12 1.50 20.66 6.59
CA HIS A 12 2.93 20.30 6.54
C HIS A 12 3.11 18.81 6.21
N LEU A 13 2.25 17.94 6.75
CA LEU A 13 2.26 16.51 6.46
C LEU A 13 1.80 16.19 5.02
N GLN A 14 0.88 16.96 4.45
CA GLN A 14 0.52 16.85 3.03
C GLN A 14 1.72 17.23 2.14
N VAL A 15 2.43 18.31 2.48
CA VAL A 15 3.63 18.74 1.75
C VAL A 15 4.74 17.69 1.84
N PHE A 16 4.99 17.16 3.04
CA PHE A 16 5.94 16.07 3.23
C PHE A 16 5.58 14.84 2.40
N PHE A 17 4.32 14.40 2.48
CA PHE A 17 3.86 13.23 1.74
C PHE A 17 3.98 13.43 0.22
N ALA A 18 3.63 14.63 -0.28
CA ALA A 18 3.82 14.98 -1.68
C ALA A 18 5.29 14.96 -2.11
N LYS A 19 6.23 15.41 -1.24
CA LYS A 19 7.67 15.31 -1.53
C LYS A 19 8.14 13.86 -1.61
N GLN A 20 7.69 12.99 -0.71
CA GLN A 20 7.99 11.55 -0.77
C GLN A 20 7.45 10.92 -2.07
N LEU A 21 6.25 11.31 -2.49
CA LEU A 21 5.64 10.86 -3.73
C LEU A 21 6.42 11.33 -4.97
N GLU A 22 6.83 12.59 -5.01
CA GLU A 22 7.69 13.14 -6.08
C GLU A 22 8.98 12.31 -6.24
N LEU A 23 9.67 12.03 -5.12
CA LEU A 23 10.89 11.21 -5.10
C LEU A 23 10.62 9.78 -5.59
N CYS A 24 9.52 9.16 -5.14
CA CYS A 24 9.13 7.83 -5.57
C CYS A 24 8.83 7.77 -7.08
N ASN A 25 8.18 8.80 -7.63
CA ASN A 25 7.93 8.94 -9.07
C ASN A 25 9.23 9.08 -9.86
N ARG A 26 10.16 9.93 -9.42
CA ARG A 26 11.49 10.08 -10.06
C ARG A 26 12.24 8.74 -10.04
N LEU A 27 12.26 8.05 -8.90
CA LEU A 27 12.89 6.73 -8.77
C LEU A 27 12.25 5.67 -9.68
N ARG A 28 10.92 5.70 -9.85
CA ARG A 28 10.21 4.82 -10.81
C ARG A 28 10.72 5.03 -12.24
N HIS A 29 10.99 6.28 -12.64
CA HIS A 29 11.54 6.58 -13.96
C HIS A 29 12.95 6.00 -14.13
N GLU A 30 13.80 6.10 -13.12
CA GLU A 30 15.15 5.51 -13.14
C GLU A 30 15.12 3.99 -13.31
N ILE A 31 14.21 3.28 -12.63
CA ILE A 31 14.13 1.82 -12.76
C ILE A 31 13.48 1.34 -14.06
N THR A 32 12.87 2.23 -14.86
CA THR A 32 12.15 1.84 -16.09
C THR A 32 13.09 1.24 -17.14
N ASN A 33 14.37 1.64 -17.12
CA ASN A 33 15.39 1.13 -18.04
C ASN A 33 16.08 -0.14 -17.53
N GLN A 34 15.78 -0.59 -16.31
CA GLN A 34 16.41 -1.75 -15.71
C GLN A 34 15.82 -3.06 -16.25
N GLN A 35 16.69 -4.05 -16.44
CA GLN A 35 16.30 -5.38 -16.92
C GLN A 35 16.27 -6.40 -15.78
N GLY A 36 15.29 -7.28 -15.79
CA GLY A 36 15.15 -8.36 -14.82
C GLY A 36 13.74 -8.46 -14.25
N ASP A 37 13.37 -9.64 -13.78
CA ASP A 37 12.00 -9.91 -13.32
C ASP A 37 11.60 -9.02 -12.14
N VAL A 38 12.54 -8.72 -11.23
CA VAL A 38 12.33 -7.81 -10.11
C VAL A 38 11.89 -6.43 -10.61
N TRP A 39 12.69 -5.79 -11.47
CA TRP A 39 12.40 -4.43 -11.95
C TRP A 39 11.10 -4.35 -12.75
N VAL A 40 10.87 -5.33 -13.65
CA VAL A 40 9.63 -5.45 -14.41
C VAL A 40 8.41 -5.56 -13.49
N SER A 41 8.55 -6.22 -12.34
CA SER A 41 7.47 -6.36 -11.36
C SER A 41 7.30 -5.10 -10.49
N LEU A 42 8.39 -4.38 -10.21
CA LEU A 42 8.35 -3.17 -9.38
C LEU A 42 7.71 -1.98 -10.10
N ILE A 43 7.95 -1.80 -11.40
CA ILE A 43 7.40 -0.68 -12.18
C ILE A 43 5.87 -0.52 -12.00
N PRO A 44 5.02 -1.54 -12.24
CA PRO A 44 3.58 -1.42 -12.06
C PRO A 44 3.17 -1.24 -10.59
N LEU A 45 3.91 -1.81 -9.63
CA LEU A 45 3.62 -1.61 -8.20
C LEU A 45 3.92 -0.19 -7.75
N LEU A 46 5.03 0.40 -8.19
CA LEU A 46 5.34 1.81 -7.94
C LEU A 46 4.34 2.73 -8.64
N TYR A 47 3.90 2.38 -9.85
CA TYR A 47 2.79 3.09 -10.49
C TYR A 47 1.54 3.10 -9.60
N ALA A 48 1.11 1.94 -9.10
CA ALA A 48 -0.04 1.85 -8.21
C ALA A 48 0.13 2.63 -6.90
N VAL A 49 1.34 2.61 -6.29
CA VAL A 49 1.67 3.44 -5.12
C VAL A 49 1.47 4.92 -5.46
N THR A 50 2.01 5.37 -6.58
CA THR A 50 1.99 6.79 -6.96
C THR A 50 0.57 7.28 -7.28
N ASP A 51 -0.17 6.52 -8.09
CA ASP A 51 -1.54 6.83 -8.51
C ASP A 51 -2.52 6.88 -7.32
N SER A 52 -2.41 5.91 -6.41
CA SER A 52 -3.19 5.89 -5.18
C SER A 52 -2.81 7.03 -4.24
N SER A 53 -1.52 7.40 -4.18
CA SER A 53 -1.03 8.47 -3.32
C SER A 53 -1.53 9.85 -3.76
N ASP A 54 -1.60 10.11 -5.07
CA ASP A 54 -2.20 11.34 -5.61
C ASP A 54 -3.67 11.47 -5.19
N THR A 55 -4.42 10.37 -5.28
CA THR A 55 -5.82 10.33 -4.83
C THR A 55 -5.94 10.57 -3.32
N LEU A 56 -5.04 9.98 -2.53
CA LEU A 56 -5.00 10.18 -1.07
C LEU A 56 -4.78 11.65 -0.71
N ILE A 57 -3.85 12.35 -1.39
CA ILE A 57 -3.61 13.78 -1.18
C ILE A 57 -4.89 14.57 -1.45
N MET A 58 -5.52 14.37 -2.61
CA MET A 58 -6.75 15.06 -3.00
C MET A 58 -7.88 14.87 -1.97
N LEU A 59 -8.05 13.65 -1.48
CA LEU A 59 -9.10 13.31 -0.51
C LEU A 59 -8.79 13.82 0.89
N SER A 60 -7.50 13.84 1.28
CA SER A 60 -7.08 14.37 2.58
C SER A 60 -7.38 15.86 2.70
N GLN A 61 -7.20 16.63 1.61
CA GLN A 61 -7.53 18.07 1.56
C GLN A 61 -9.03 18.32 1.74
N LYS A 62 -9.88 17.35 1.32
CA LYS A 62 -11.33 17.40 1.45
C LYS A 62 -11.86 16.75 2.73
N GLY A 63 -10.98 16.33 3.65
CA GLY A 63 -11.36 15.70 4.91
C GLY A 63 -12.03 14.33 4.76
N LYS A 64 -11.81 13.60 3.65
CA LYS A 64 -12.48 12.32 3.36
C LYS A 64 -11.78 11.15 4.06
N LEU A 65 -11.88 11.14 5.39
CA LEU A 65 -11.13 10.23 6.27
C LEU A 65 -11.29 8.75 5.92
N ARG A 66 -12.53 8.28 5.73
CA ARG A 66 -12.81 6.85 5.46
C ARG A 66 -12.10 6.38 4.19
N ASP A 67 -12.21 7.17 3.13
CA ASP A 67 -11.63 6.85 1.84
C ASP A 67 -10.09 6.92 1.91
N CYS A 68 -9.52 7.90 2.63
CA CYS A 68 -8.09 7.97 2.89
C CYS A 68 -7.56 6.72 3.62
N PHE A 69 -8.31 6.13 4.55
CA PHE A 69 -7.90 4.87 5.21
C PHE A 69 -7.89 3.67 4.25
N VAL A 70 -8.92 3.56 3.39
CA VAL A 70 -9.00 2.47 2.40
C VAL A 70 -7.86 2.58 1.40
N ILE A 71 -7.64 3.76 0.83
CA ILE A 71 -6.54 4.02 -0.10
C ILE A 71 -5.19 3.86 0.60
N GLY A 72 -5.06 4.35 1.83
CA GLY A 72 -3.84 4.21 2.61
C GLY A 72 -3.46 2.75 2.84
N ARG A 73 -4.43 1.86 3.08
CA ARG A 73 -4.17 0.42 3.14
C ARG A 73 -3.66 -0.12 1.81
N THR A 74 -4.28 0.26 0.71
CA THR A 74 -3.86 -0.16 -0.65
C THR A 74 -2.42 0.27 -0.92
N ILE A 75 -2.06 1.51 -0.61
CA ILE A 75 -0.69 2.03 -0.74
C ILE A 75 0.27 1.20 0.12
N PHE A 76 -0.03 1.03 1.41
CA PHE A 76 0.82 0.32 2.35
C PHE A 76 1.06 -1.15 1.94
N GLU A 77 0.01 -1.88 1.57
CA GLU A 77 0.14 -3.27 1.11
C GLU A 77 0.93 -3.38 -0.19
N THR A 78 0.75 -2.43 -1.11
CA THR A 78 1.53 -2.37 -2.36
C THR A 78 3.01 -2.11 -2.06
N ILE A 79 3.33 -1.22 -1.12
CA ILE A 79 4.70 -0.98 -0.65
C ILE A 79 5.31 -2.25 -0.05
N VAL A 80 4.60 -2.95 0.84
CA VAL A 80 5.08 -4.20 1.44
C VAL A 80 5.31 -5.28 0.37
N ASN A 81 4.42 -5.38 -0.62
CA ASN A 81 4.58 -6.31 -1.73
C ASN A 81 5.83 -6.02 -2.58
N ALA A 82 6.03 -4.75 -2.95
CA ALA A 82 7.20 -4.33 -3.71
C ALA A 82 8.49 -4.62 -2.94
N LEU A 83 8.53 -4.25 -1.65
CA LEU A 83 9.67 -4.54 -0.78
C LEU A 83 9.94 -6.04 -0.61
N TYR A 84 8.89 -6.86 -0.47
CA TYR A 84 9.03 -8.31 -0.40
C TYR A 84 9.62 -8.90 -1.69
N ILE A 85 9.25 -8.37 -2.86
CA ILE A 85 9.87 -8.75 -4.14
C ILE A 85 11.36 -8.36 -4.15
N CYS A 86 11.73 -7.15 -3.72
CA CYS A 86 13.14 -6.78 -3.56
C CYS A 86 13.87 -7.73 -2.60
N THR A 87 13.22 -8.14 -1.52
CA THR A 87 13.82 -9.04 -0.52
C THR A 87 14.10 -10.43 -1.09
N GLN A 88 13.12 -11.03 -1.76
CA GLN A 88 13.19 -12.42 -2.22
C GLN A 88 13.73 -12.58 -3.66
N GLY A 89 13.89 -11.46 -4.38
CA GLY A 89 14.45 -11.41 -5.73
C GLY A 89 13.57 -12.09 -6.78
N ASP A 90 14.22 -12.63 -7.81
CA ASP A 90 13.59 -13.23 -9.01
C ASP A 90 12.52 -14.28 -8.68
N LYS A 91 12.72 -15.07 -7.61
CA LYS A 91 11.75 -16.10 -7.22
C LYS A 91 10.38 -15.49 -6.90
N ALA A 92 10.36 -14.42 -6.09
CA ALA A 92 9.12 -13.74 -5.75
C ALA A 92 8.57 -12.94 -6.94
N ALA A 93 9.44 -12.29 -7.72
CA ALA A 93 9.03 -11.56 -8.91
C ALA A 93 8.31 -12.45 -9.93
N ARG A 94 8.91 -13.59 -10.29
CA ARG A 94 8.29 -14.57 -11.20
C ARG A 94 6.99 -15.13 -10.65
N LYS A 95 6.93 -15.37 -9.34
CA LYS A 95 5.69 -15.83 -8.69
C LYS A 95 4.58 -14.78 -8.76
N ALA A 96 4.91 -13.51 -8.52
CA ALA A 96 3.97 -12.40 -8.67
C ALA A 96 3.44 -12.29 -10.11
N LYS A 97 4.32 -12.39 -11.12
CA LYS A 97 3.93 -12.41 -12.53
C LYS A 97 2.99 -13.57 -12.86
N ARG A 98 3.29 -14.79 -12.39
CA ARG A 98 2.41 -15.96 -12.60
C ARG A 98 1.06 -15.79 -11.90
N HIS A 99 1.02 -15.23 -10.69
CA HIS A 99 -0.23 -14.93 -10.01
C HIS A 99 -1.09 -13.94 -10.81
N ALA A 100 -0.48 -12.87 -11.33
CA ALA A 100 -1.18 -11.92 -12.20
C ALA A 100 -1.66 -12.60 -13.49
N TYR A 101 -0.85 -13.46 -14.10
CA TYR A 101 -1.20 -14.14 -15.35
C TYR A 101 -2.38 -15.10 -15.17
N GLN A 102 -2.35 -15.95 -14.13
CA GLN A 102 -3.47 -16.85 -13.86
C GLN A 102 -4.74 -16.08 -13.48
N LYS A 103 -4.62 -14.96 -12.73
CA LYS A 103 -5.77 -14.10 -12.41
C LYS A 103 -6.40 -13.54 -13.66
N ALA A 104 -5.60 -12.95 -14.55
CA ALA A 104 -6.08 -12.41 -15.81
C ALA A 104 -6.77 -13.48 -16.67
N TYR A 105 -6.23 -14.70 -16.71
CA TYR A 105 -6.87 -15.81 -17.42
C TYR A 105 -8.19 -16.27 -16.78
N ARG A 106 -8.25 -16.36 -15.45
CA ARG A 106 -9.49 -16.68 -14.72
C ARG A 106 -10.53 -15.58 -14.88
N ASP A 107 -10.14 -14.32 -15.00
CA ASP A 107 -11.08 -13.21 -15.23
C ASP A 107 -11.75 -13.26 -16.61
N LEU A 108 -11.20 -14.01 -17.57
CA LEU A 108 -11.87 -14.28 -18.85
C LEU A 108 -13.15 -15.11 -18.69
N GLU A 109 -13.32 -15.82 -17.57
CA GLU A 109 -14.53 -16.55 -17.25
C GLU A 109 -14.76 -16.60 -15.74
N ARG A 110 -15.77 -15.86 -15.28
CA ARG A 110 -16.14 -15.82 -13.87
C ARG A 110 -17.56 -16.30 -13.68
N ASP A 111 -17.69 -17.30 -12.81
CA ASP A 111 -18.95 -17.81 -12.33
C ASP A 111 -19.21 -17.29 -10.91
N LEU A 112 -20.42 -16.79 -10.66
CA LEU A 112 -20.94 -16.49 -9.33
C LEU A 112 -22.21 -17.31 -9.12
N GLN A 113 -22.21 -18.14 -8.09
CA GLN A 113 -23.40 -18.86 -7.67
C GLN A 113 -23.80 -18.41 -6.26
N ILE A 114 -25.04 -17.95 -6.11
CA ILE A 114 -25.65 -17.60 -4.83
C ILE A 114 -26.99 -18.32 -4.76
N ASN A 115 -27.10 -19.27 -3.84
CA ASN A 115 -28.23 -20.20 -3.75
C ASN A 115 -28.47 -20.90 -5.10
N THR A 116 -29.65 -20.71 -5.69
CA THR A 116 -30.06 -21.27 -6.98
C THR A 116 -29.65 -20.41 -8.18
N GLU A 117 -29.27 -19.15 -7.95
CA GLU A 117 -28.92 -18.23 -9.02
C GLU A 117 -27.46 -18.40 -9.43
N LYS A 118 -27.23 -18.60 -10.73
CA LYS A 118 -25.88 -18.65 -11.32
C LYS A 118 -25.76 -17.55 -12.37
N ILE A 119 -24.79 -16.66 -12.17
CA ILE A 119 -24.41 -15.62 -13.13
C ILE A 119 -23.00 -15.94 -13.62
N SER A 120 -22.80 -15.88 -14.94
CA SER A 120 -21.50 -16.12 -15.57
C SER A 120 -21.15 -14.99 -16.53
N ILE A 121 -19.92 -14.48 -16.45
CA ILE A 121 -19.34 -13.56 -17.43
C ILE A 121 -18.23 -14.31 -18.15
N ARG A 122 -18.26 -14.31 -19.48
CA ARG A 122 -17.30 -15.01 -20.34
C ARG A 122 -16.80 -14.13 -21.47
N TRP A 123 -15.50 -14.15 -21.71
CA TRP A 123 -14.90 -13.63 -22.93
C TRP A 123 -14.93 -14.71 -24.01
N THR A 124 -15.59 -14.42 -25.13
CA THR A 124 -15.87 -15.41 -26.20
C THR A 124 -14.62 -15.92 -26.93
N GLY A 125 -13.48 -15.23 -26.81
CA GLY A 125 -12.23 -15.64 -27.44
C GLY A 125 -11.38 -16.62 -26.63
N LYS A 126 -11.80 -16.98 -25.40
CA LYS A 126 -10.96 -17.74 -24.45
C LYS A 126 -10.50 -19.08 -25.02
N ASP A 127 -11.38 -19.79 -25.71
CA ASP A 127 -11.07 -21.11 -26.30
C ASP A 127 -10.08 -21.03 -27.47
N ASN A 128 -9.89 -19.84 -28.05
CA ASN A 128 -8.95 -19.59 -29.14
C ASN A 128 -7.56 -19.15 -28.64
N LEU A 129 -7.36 -19.05 -27.32
CA LEU A 129 -6.06 -18.66 -26.78
C LEU A 129 -5.02 -19.74 -27.10
N PRO A 130 -3.80 -19.34 -27.51
CA PRO A 130 -2.73 -20.28 -27.73
C PRO A 130 -2.43 -21.04 -26.44
N LYS A 131 -2.08 -22.32 -26.57
CA LYS A 131 -1.62 -23.11 -25.42
C LYS A 131 -0.29 -22.57 -24.96
N ASP A 132 -0.29 -22.00 -23.76
CA ASP A 132 0.90 -21.48 -23.12
C ASP A 132 1.29 -22.39 -21.93
N PRO A 133 2.45 -23.08 -21.99
CA PRO A 133 2.95 -23.89 -20.88
C PRO A 133 3.13 -23.09 -19.58
N GLU A 134 3.52 -21.81 -19.65
CA GLU A 134 3.65 -20.97 -18.45
C GLU A 134 2.29 -20.70 -17.80
N LEU A 135 1.24 -20.53 -18.61
CA LEU A 135 -0.11 -20.33 -18.11
C LEU A 135 -0.62 -21.57 -17.37
N ASN A 136 -0.42 -22.77 -17.94
CA ASN A 136 -0.82 -24.01 -17.29
C ASN A 136 -0.11 -24.18 -15.94
N PHE A 137 1.19 -23.94 -15.91
CA PHE A 137 1.98 -23.98 -14.68
C PHE A 137 1.47 -22.95 -13.65
N ALA A 138 1.15 -21.73 -14.08
CA ALA A 138 0.60 -20.70 -13.19
C ALA A 138 -0.78 -21.09 -12.64
N ILE A 139 -1.67 -21.68 -13.45
CA ILE A 139 -2.98 -22.17 -12.99
C ILE A 139 -2.79 -23.28 -11.96
N GLU A 140 -1.90 -24.24 -12.22
CA GLU A 140 -1.59 -25.34 -11.28
C GLU A 140 -1.02 -24.81 -9.96
N GLU A 141 -0.07 -23.88 -10.01
CA GLU A 141 0.55 -23.28 -8.81
C GLU A 141 -0.48 -22.58 -7.91
N PHE A 142 -1.51 -21.95 -8.49
CA PHE A 142 -2.56 -21.22 -7.78
C PHE A 142 -3.91 -21.96 -7.74
N THR A 143 -3.87 -23.29 -7.79
CA THR A 143 -5.02 -24.18 -7.56
C THR A 143 -4.74 -25.10 -6.38
N SER A 144 -5.61 -25.07 -5.37
CA SER A 144 -5.52 -25.98 -4.23
C SER A 144 -5.81 -27.43 -4.63
N LYS A 145 -5.42 -28.40 -3.80
CA LYS A 145 -5.75 -29.82 -4.00
C LYS A 145 -7.25 -30.10 -4.15
N ALA A 146 -8.10 -29.21 -3.62
CA ALA A 146 -9.56 -29.28 -3.73
C ALA A 146 -10.11 -28.60 -5.00
N GLY A 147 -9.24 -28.19 -5.94
CA GLY A 147 -9.63 -27.49 -7.17
C GLY A 147 -10.00 -26.01 -6.99
N ARG A 148 -9.91 -25.48 -5.76
CA ARG A 148 -10.24 -24.07 -5.47
C ARG A 148 -9.06 -23.15 -5.75
N GLU A 149 -9.35 -21.97 -6.26
CA GLU A 149 -8.37 -20.90 -6.43
C GLU A 149 -7.66 -20.56 -5.11
N ILE A 150 -6.33 -20.44 -5.17
CA ILE A 150 -5.52 -19.80 -4.13
C ILE A 150 -5.46 -18.31 -4.46
N THR A 151 -6.14 -17.49 -3.66
CA THR A 151 -6.29 -16.06 -3.92
C THR A 151 -5.04 -15.25 -3.56
N SER A 152 -4.30 -15.68 -2.53
CA SER A 152 -3.05 -15.03 -2.12
C SER A 152 -1.88 -15.42 -3.03
N TRP A 153 -1.08 -14.43 -3.42
CA TRP A 153 0.11 -14.65 -4.25
C TRP A 153 1.34 -15.06 -3.42
N THR A 154 1.38 -14.70 -2.14
CA THR A 154 2.37 -15.14 -1.14
C THR A 154 1.73 -16.08 -0.10
N PRO A 155 2.46 -17.09 0.40
CA PRO A 155 2.04 -17.81 1.59
C PRO A 155 2.18 -16.96 2.86
N GLU A 156 3.08 -15.99 2.87
CA GLU A 156 3.36 -15.13 4.02
C GLU A 156 2.28 -14.05 4.21
N ASN A 157 1.87 -13.87 5.46
CA ASN A 157 1.04 -12.73 5.85
C ASN A 157 1.86 -11.43 5.89
N VAL A 158 1.20 -10.28 6.12
CA VAL A 158 1.87 -8.96 6.10
C VAL A 158 3.00 -8.83 7.14
N LYS A 159 2.86 -9.43 8.32
CA LYS A 159 3.87 -9.37 9.38
C LYS A 159 5.10 -10.18 9.01
N GLU A 160 4.90 -11.41 8.53
CA GLU A 160 5.96 -12.29 8.04
C GLU A 160 6.72 -11.65 6.87
N ARG A 161 6.03 -10.97 5.95
CA ARG A 161 6.67 -10.19 4.87
C ARG A 161 7.56 -9.07 5.44
N ILE A 162 7.07 -8.31 6.43
CA ILE A 162 7.85 -7.26 7.10
C ILE A 162 9.06 -7.82 7.85
N GLU A 163 8.94 -8.99 8.49
CA GLU A 163 10.05 -9.67 9.16
C GLU A 163 11.16 -10.02 8.17
N LEU A 164 10.80 -10.62 7.02
CA LEU A 164 11.76 -10.95 5.96
C LEU A 164 12.45 -9.69 5.39
N ILE A 165 11.69 -8.62 5.16
CA ILE A 165 12.22 -7.31 4.73
C ILE A 165 13.21 -6.77 5.76
N SER A 166 12.86 -6.86 7.06
CA SER A 166 13.69 -6.42 8.18
C SER A 166 15.00 -7.20 8.25
N SER A 167 14.97 -8.51 8.02
CA SER A 167 16.17 -9.36 8.04
C SER A 167 17.17 -8.98 6.94
N LYS A 168 16.71 -8.51 5.77
CA LYS A 168 17.59 -8.10 4.67
C LYS A 168 18.03 -6.63 4.76
N TYR A 169 17.12 -5.71 5.06
CA TYR A 169 17.36 -4.27 4.94
C TYR A 169 17.54 -3.51 6.26
N GLY A 170 17.30 -4.18 7.39
CA GLY A 170 17.58 -3.69 8.74
C GLY A 170 16.44 -2.90 9.39
N ASN A 171 16.71 -2.49 10.63
CA ASN A 171 15.70 -1.98 11.55
C ASN A 171 15.05 -0.66 11.13
N LYS A 172 15.74 0.19 10.35
CA LYS A 172 15.19 1.47 9.89
C LYS A 172 13.95 1.26 9.01
N VAL A 173 14.09 0.43 7.98
CA VAL A 173 13.00 0.03 7.07
C VAL A 173 11.87 -0.63 7.86
N SER A 174 12.23 -1.56 8.75
CA SER A 174 11.27 -2.27 9.60
C SER A 174 10.43 -1.33 10.46
N ARG A 175 11.04 -0.34 11.13
CA ARG A 175 10.32 0.63 11.96
C ARG A 175 9.30 1.44 11.15
N GLN A 176 9.71 1.94 9.97
CA GLN A 176 8.82 2.70 9.09
C GLN A 176 7.58 1.87 8.68
N LEU A 177 7.76 0.58 8.35
CA LEU A 177 6.65 -0.31 7.98
C LEU A 177 5.78 -0.71 9.17
N GLN A 178 6.38 -1.00 10.33
CA GLN A 178 5.64 -1.37 11.54
C GLN A 178 4.69 -0.26 11.99
N PHE A 179 5.11 1.00 11.87
CA PHE A 179 4.28 2.15 12.14
C PHE A 179 3.07 2.26 11.20
N GLY A 180 3.27 2.01 9.91
CA GLY A 180 2.17 1.90 8.94
C GLY A 180 1.20 0.76 9.28
N LEU A 181 1.73 -0.42 9.60
CA LEU A 181 0.92 -1.58 9.99
C LEU A 181 0.06 -1.29 11.24
N LEU A 182 0.67 -0.72 12.27
CA LEU A 182 -0.01 -0.41 13.54
C LEU A 182 -1.14 0.60 13.35
N SER A 183 -0.89 1.65 12.57
CA SER A 183 -1.76 2.82 12.51
C SER A 183 -2.88 2.68 11.47
N ILE A 184 -2.59 2.05 10.32
CA ILE A 184 -3.49 2.02 9.16
C ILE A 184 -4.25 0.70 9.11
N TYR A 185 -3.57 -0.42 9.32
CA TYR A 185 -4.05 -1.73 8.88
C TYR A 185 -5.32 -2.20 9.59
N ARG A 186 -5.40 -1.99 10.91
CA ARG A 186 -6.56 -2.40 11.71
C ARG A 186 -7.82 -1.64 11.30
N HIS A 187 -7.78 -0.31 11.37
CA HIS A 187 -8.94 0.54 11.12
C HIS A 187 -9.38 0.49 9.65
N SER A 188 -8.43 0.47 8.71
CA SER A 188 -8.76 0.35 7.29
C SER A 188 -9.48 -0.96 6.95
N SER A 189 -9.18 -2.07 7.64
CA SER A 189 -9.89 -3.34 7.47
C SER A 189 -11.37 -3.21 7.78
N GLU A 190 -11.68 -2.60 8.91
CA GLU A 190 -13.05 -2.42 9.39
C GLU A 190 -13.83 -1.43 8.50
N ILE A 191 -13.16 -0.36 8.07
CA ILE A 191 -13.73 0.63 7.15
C ILE A 191 -14.03 0.00 5.78
N ALA A 192 -13.08 -0.78 5.23
CA ALA A 192 -13.23 -1.42 3.92
C ALA A 192 -14.35 -2.47 3.90
N HIS A 193 -14.52 -3.22 5.00
CA HIS A 193 -15.62 -4.18 5.14
C HIS A 193 -16.97 -3.52 5.50
N GLY A 194 -16.99 -2.19 5.73
CA GLY A 194 -18.23 -1.47 6.05
C GLY A 194 -18.82 -1.81 7.42
N THR A 195 -17.98 -2.17 8.40
CA THR A 195 -18.46 -2.57 9.73
C THR A 195 -18.95 -1.35 10.54
N LEU A 196 -19.83 -1.60 11.52
CA LEU A 196 -20.26 -0.55 12.46
C LEU A 196 -19.07 0.06 13.21
N PHE A 197 -18.07 -0.74 13.57
CA PHE A 197 -16.85 -0.24 14.18
C PHE A 197 -16.14 0.77 13.26
N GLY A 198 -15.97 0.45 11.97
CA GLY A 198 -15.37 1.37 11.01
C GLY A 198 -16.14 2.70 10.87
N ALA A 199 -17.47 2.64 10.92
CA ALA A 199 -18.31 3.84 10.89
C ALA A 199 -18.16 4.69 12.18
N LEU A 200 -18.21 4.06 13.35
CA LEU A 200 -18.05 4.73 14.65
C LEU A 200 -16.64 5.32 14.81
N PHE A 201 -15.62 4.61 14.32
CA PHE A 201 -14.25 5.09 14.30
C PHE A 201 -14.12 6.39 13.50
N ALA A 202 -14.72 6.46 12.30
CA ALA A 202 -14.70 7.68 11.49
C ALA A 202 -15.38 8.89 12.16
N LEU A 203 -16.23 8.64 13.17
CA LEU A 203 -16.90 9.64 13.99
C LEU A 203 -16.20 9.89 15.34
N GLY A 204 -15.03 9.30 15.59
CA GLY A 204 -14.30 9.45 16.85
C GLY A 204 -14.98 8.77 18.05
N MET A 205 -15.95 7.88 17.82
CA MET A 205 -16.74 7.24 18.86
C MET A 205 -16.08 5.99 19.44
N THR A 206 -14.93 5.57 18.91
CA THR A 206 -14.18 4.38 19.36
C THR A 206 -12.98 4.72 20.25
N SER A 207 -12.78 6.00 20.59
CA SER A 207 -11.67 6.49 21.40
C SER A 207 -12.19 7.22 22.64
N PRO A 208 -11.45 7.21 23.77
CA PRO A 208 -11.75 8.08 24.90
C PRO A 208 -11.83 9.54 24.46
N GLY A 209 -12.74 10.32 25.04
CA GLY A 209 -12.97 11.71 24.62
C GLY A 209 -13.74 11.82 23.31
N THR A 210 -14.81 11.04 23.17
CA THR A 210 -15.71 11.08 22.00
C THR A 210 -16.10 12.53 21.66
N PRO A 211 -15.93 12.96 20.39
CA PRO A 211 -16.30 14.30 19.97
C PRO A 211 -17.75 14.63 20.30
N LYS A 212 -17.97 15.76 20.99
CA LYS A 212 -19.29 16.29 21.37
C LYS A 212 -19.74 17.42 20.46
N THR A 213 -18.81 18.02 19.73
CA THR A 213 -19.07 19.14 18.82
C THR A 213 -18.52 18.85 17.43
N SER A 214 -19.03 19.57 16.42
CA SER A 214 -18.51 19.47 15.05
C SER A 214 -17.05 19.87 14.94
N GLU A 215 -16.58 20.81 15.78
CA GLU A 215 -15.17 21.22 15.79
C GLU A 215 -14.27 20.13 16.39
N GLU A 216 -14.69 19.50 17.50
CA GLU A 216 -13.98 18.36 18.08
C GLU A 216 -13.91 17.18 17.09
N LEU A 217 -14.98 16.95 16.33
CA LEU A 217 -15.00 15.90 15.31
C LEU A 217 -14.03 16.25 14.17
N ALA A 218 -14.03 17.49 13.71
CA ALA A 218 -13.11 17.95 12.68
C ALA A 218 -11.65 17.84 13.14
N GLN A 219 -11.34 18.18 14.39
CA GLN A 219 -10.02 18.02 14.99
C GLN A 219 -9.60 16.55 15.04
N TYR A 220 -10.50 15.66 15.50
CA TYR A 220 -10.25 14.22 15.50
C TYR A 220 -9.92 13.71 14.09
N GLN A 221 -10.75 14.07 13.11
CA GLN A 221 -10.58 13.62 11.73
C GLN A 221 -9.27 14.14 11.11
N ARG A 222 -8.92 15.41 11.35
CA ARG A 222 -7.63 15.97 10.94
C ARG A 222 -6.46 15.22 11.60
N GLY A 223 -6.53 14.93 12.89
CA GLY A 223 -5.51 14.12 13.58
C GLY A 223 -5.31 12.74 12.95
N GLN A 224 -6.39 12.05 12.58
CA GLN A 224 -6.29 10.77 11.89
C GLN A 224 -5.70 10.91 10.48
N LEU A 225 -6.07 11.97 9.73
CA LEU A 225 -5.48 12.26 8.41
C LEU A 225 -3.98 12.57 8.52
N SER A 226 -3.57 13.41 9.48
CA SER A 226 -2.17 13.69 9.79
C SER A 226 -1.40 12.39 10.04
N MET A 227 -1.97 11.48 10.84
CA MET A 227 -1.35 10.18 11.11
C MET A 227 -1.18 9.36 9.83
N ILE A 228 -2.22 9.21 9.00
CA ILE A 228 -2.11 8.45 7.74
C ILE A 228 -1.02 9.03 6.83
N LEU A 229 -0.99 10.36 6.65
CA LEU A 229 0.00 11.04 5.81
C LEU A 229 1.43 10.81 6.30
N LEU A 230 1.65 10.94 7.62
CA LEU A 230 2.95 10.68 8.22
C LEU A 230 3.39 9.23 8.01
N MET A 231 2.52 8.27 8.34
CA MET A 231 2.85 6.85 8.30
C MET A 231 3.10 6.34 6.88
N LEU A 232 2.31 6.80 5.90
CA LEU A 232 2.53 6.45 4.50
C LEU A 232 3.75 7.16 3.92
N GLY A 233 4.00 8.42 4.27
CA GLY A 233 5.22 9.12 3.82
C GLY A 233 6.49 8.42 4.33
N LEU A 234 6.49 7.94 5.58
CA LEU A 234 7.55 7.09 6.11
C LEU A 234 7.64 5.74 5.40
N SER A 235 6.52 5.14 5.01
CA SER A 235 6.50 3.89 4.24
C SER A 235 7.05 4.08 2.82
N ILE A 236 6.78 5.22 2.18
CA ILE A 236 7.37 5.59 0.89
C ILE A 236 8.89 5.87 1.05
N SER A 237 9.31 6.51 2.13
CA SER A 237 10.74 6.63 2.43
C SER A 237 11.44 5.26 2.52
N ALA A 238 10.76 4.25 3.10
CA ALA A 238 11.27 2.89 3.18
C ALA A 238 11.45 2.24 1.80
N ILE A 239 10.48 2.39 0.88
CA ILE A 239 10.60 1.84 -0.48
C ILE A 239 11.67 2.54 -1.29
N ILE A 240 11.82 3.86 -1.16
CA ILE A 240 12.90 4.64 -1.80
C ILE A 240 14.26 4.10 -1.35
N LEU A 241 14.47 3.99 -0.04
CA LEU A 241 15.73 3.51 0.54
C LEU A 241 16.10 2.11 0.06
N VAL A 242 15.13 1.20 -0.04
CA VAL A 242 15.39 -0.18 -0.47
C VAL A 242 15.71 -0.27 -1.95
N ILE A 243 14.93 0.41 -2.80
CA ILE A 243 15.13 0.37 -4.25
C ILE A 243 16.48 1.00 -4.61
N GLU A 244 16.84 2.13 -4.01
CA GLU A 244 18.15 2.74 -4.22
C GLU A 244 19.31 1.83 -3.79
N LYS A 245 19.18 1.13 -2.66
CA LYS A 245 20.18 0.14 -2.24
C LYS A 245 20.35 -0.97 -3.27
N GLU A 246 19.27 -1.45 -3.88
CA GLU A 246 19.32 -2.46 -4.93
C GLU A 246 19.91 -1.91 -6.25
N LEU A 247 19.80 -0.59 -6.50
CA LEU A 247 20.45 0.10 -7.62
C LEU A 247 21.93 0.47 -7.34
N GLY A 248 22.37 0.42 -6.09
CA GLY A 248 23.69 0.90 -5.68
C GLY A 248 23.82 2.43 -5.65
N GLN A 249 22.72 3.15 -5.39
CA GLN A 249 22.64 4.63 -5.33
C GLN A 249 22.16 5.10 -3.94
N ILE A 250 22.25 6.41 -3.65
CA ILE A 250 21.84 7.00 -2.35
C ILE A 250 21.23 8.42 -2.44
N GLU A 251 20.98 8.93 -3.64
CA GLU A 251 20.54 10.32 -3.87
C GLU A 251 19.12 10.56 -3.33
N PHE A 252 18.16 9.75 -3.76
CA PHE A 252 16.74 9.87 -3.41
C PHE A 252 16.48 9.64 -1.93
N SER A 253 17.20 8.71 -1.29
CA SER A 253 17.09 8.41 0.14
C SER A 253 17.68 9.52 1.00
N THR A 254 18.70 10.22 0.50
CA THR A 254 19.22 11.44 1.15
C THR A 254 18.19 12.56 1.09
N GLU A 255 17.61 12.85 -0.08
CA GLU A 255 16.51 13.83 -0.20
C GLU A 255 15.30 13.45 0.66
N SER A 256 14.94 12.17 0.68
CA SER A 256 13.86 11.64 1.51
C SER A 256 14.13 11.87 2.99
N GLU A 257 15.36 11.64 3.46
CA GLU A 257 15.71 11.83 4.87
C GLU A 257 15.70 13.31 5.25
N GLN A 258 16.18 14.20 4.38
CA GLN A 258 16.10 15.64 4.60
C GLN A 258 14.66 16.11 4.82
N ALA A 259 13.71 15.60 4.02
CA ALA A 259 12.29 15.90 4.21
C ALA A 259 11.75 15.39 5.56
N ILE A 260 12.25 14.26 6.07
CA ILE A 260 11.92 13.74 7.41
C ILE A 260 12.53 14.62 8.50
N GLU A 261 13.78 15.08 8.35
CA GLU A 261 14.43 15.96 9.33
C GLU A 261 13.74 17.32 9.45
N ILE A 262 13.23 17.88 8.34
CA ILE A 262 12.40 19.09 8.38
C ILE A 262 11.17 18.87 9.28
N LEU A 263 10.46 17.75 9.12
CA LEU A 263 9.32 17.43 9.98
C LEU A 263 9.70 17.25 11.46
N LYS A 264 10.87 16.68 11.77
CA LYS A 264 11.35 16.55 13.16
C LYS A 264 11.60 17.90 13.84
N GLY A 265 11.85 18.94 13.05
CA GLY A 265 11.99 20.31 13.51
C GLY A 265 10.67 20.94 13.99
N GLU A 266 9.53 20.40 13.56
CA GLU A 266 8.22 20.97 13.80
C GLU A 266 7.80 20.93 15.28
N PRO A 267 7.24 22.02 15.82
CA PRO A 267 6.85 22.09 17.24
C PRO A 267 5.71 21.12 17.56
N TRP A 268 4.74 20.97 16.65
CA TRP A 268 3.54 20.14 16.84
C TRP A 268 3.80 18.62 16.83
N LEU A 269 5.03 18.19 16.50
CA LEU A 269 5.44 16.79 16.53
C LEU A 269 6.09 16.40 17.87
N LYS A 270 6.49 17.39 18.68
CA LYS A 270 7.15 17.21 19.99
C LYS A 270 6.16 17.23 21.16
N ASP A 271 4.96 17.73 20.92
CA ASP A 271 3.81 17.75 21.83
C ASP A 271 2.97 16.47 21.69
#